data_AF-A0A941B1A9-F1
#
_entry.id   AF-A0A941B1A9-F1
#
_cell.length_a   1.000
_cell.length_b   1.000
_cell.length_c   1.000
_cell.angle_alpha   90.00
_cell.angle_beta   90.00
_cell.angle_gamma   90.00
#
_symmetry.space_group_name_H-M   'P 1'
#
loop_
_entity.id
_entity.type
_entity.pdbx_description
1 polymer ?
#
loop_
_entity_poly.entity_id
_entity_poly.type
_entity_poly.pdbx_seq_one_letter_code
_entity_poly.pdbx_strand_id
1 'polypeptide(L)'
;MAPVTRKNVLRDQKSLNDYVRGVGLLKQRPSGRYTSEFNIPGPMEPISLYDIFVLWHILTGDSAIPPGGDPMRRNQAHRGPTFLPWHRRMLNLFEANLRFVLNDSAFALPYWDWTADGDSGSPFDAPVWRPGCMGGQGDPVSSGPFAFHANDPNTFSVHIETDAAGNPSQPDRPRGLVRDFGRSEPDGWPTLPTSGDMKAALTYRPSGPHPKPEDGYDTLTYDVDSDGFRSRVEGWLPASRPWMHNQVHMWVGGDMVPMSSPNDPVFYLHHCNVDRIWEARIERYDGRVYAPDMTAPADPYLGIRIDDQLGPPAAAGDTPRRMLGWVSSEHYVYDTLP
;
A
#
# COMPACT_ATOMS: atom_id res chain seq x y z
N MET A 1 1.29 21.33 -15.85
CA MET A 1 0.28 20.41 -16.42
C MET A 1 -0.87 20.35 -15.43
N ALA A 2 -2.11 20.16 -15.88
CA ALA A 2 -3.24 19.95 -14.97
C ALA A 2 -3.04 18.63 -14.19
N PRO A 3 -3.55 18.53 -12.95
CA PRO A 3 -3.52 17.28 -12.21
C PRO A 3 -4.32 16.20 -12.95
N VAL A 4 -3.87 14.95 -12.87
CA VAL A 4 -4.68 13.81 -13.36
C VAL A 4 -5.77 13.47 -12.34
N THR A 5 -6.77 12.66 -12.71
CA THR A 5 -7.84 12.24 -11.80
C THR A 5 -7.78 10.73 -11.55
N ARG A 6 -7.48 10.33 -10.31
CA ARG A 6 -7.61 8.96 -9.82
C ARG A 6 -9.08 8.66 -9.56
N LYS A 7 -9.60 7.60 -10.19
CA LYS A 7 -11.03 7.26 -10.16
C LYS A 7 -11.28 5.88 -9.57
N ASN A 8 -12.51 5.64 -9.14
CA ASN A 8 -12.91 4.30 -8.72
C ASN A 8 -12.71 3.32 -9.89
N VAL A 9 -12.02 2.21 -9.64
CA VAL A 9 -11.70 1.19 -10.65
C VAL A 9 -12.94 0.68 -11.38
N LEU A 10 -14.10 0.65 -10.72
CA LEU A 10 -15.37 0.16 -11.28
C LEU A 10 -16.11 1.20 -12.14
N ARG A 11 -15.65 2.46 -12.16
CA ARG A 11 -16.30 3.57 -12.87
C ARG A 11 -15.52 4.06 -14.08
N ASP A 12 -14.29 3.61 -14.28
CA ASP A 12 -13.44 4.02 -15.41
C ASP A 12 -12.70 2.82 -16.03
N GLN A 13 -13.37 2.18 -17.00
CA GLN A 13 -12.83 1.03 -17.70
C GLN A 13 -11.53 1.35 -18.45
N LYS A 14 -11.33 2.58 -18.95
CA LYS A 14 -10.06 2.96 -19.60
C LYS A 14 -8.92 2.89 -18.59
N SER A 15 -9.10 3.50 -17.42
CA SER A 15 -8.10 3.50 -16.35
C SER A 15 -7.77 2.09 -15.86
N LEU A 16 -8.78 1.20 -15.74
CA LEU A 16 -8.57 -0.22 -15.44
C LEU A 16 -7.76 -0.93 -16.53
N ASN A 17 -8.13 -0.77 -17.81
CA ASN A 17 -7.44 -1.43 -18.92
C ASN A 17 -5.98 -0.96 -19.05
N ASP A 18 -5.73 0.35 -18.89
CA ASP A 18 -4.38 0.90 -18.92
C ASP A 18 -3.58 0.48 -17.69
N TYR A 19 -4.18 0.39 -16.51
CA TYR A 19 -3.54 -0.14 -15.32
C TYR A 19 -3.06 -1.59 -15.55
N VAL A 20 -3.96 -2.47 -16.00
CA VAL A 20 -3.66 -3.87 -16.30
C VAL A 20 -2.55 -3.99 -17.35
N ARG A 21 -2.66 -3.24 -18.45
CA ARG A 21 -1.64 -3.21 -19.51
C ARG A 21 -0.30 -2.74 -18.98
N GLY A 22 -0.30 -1.68 -18.18
CA GLY A 22 0.92 -1.08 -17.63
C GLY A 22 1.62 -2.00 -16.65
N VAL A 23 0.88 -2.70 -15.79
CA VAL A 23 1.44 -3.75 -14.90
C VAL A 23 2.15 -4.84 -15.70
N GLY A 24 1.51 -5.35 -16.77
CA GLY A 24 2.13 -6.34 -17.66
C GLY A 24 3.42 -5.81 -18.31
N LEU A 25 3.42 -4.57 -18.78
CA LEU A 25 4.61 -3.92 -19.34
C LEU A 25 5.73 -3.72 -18.31
N LEU A 26 5.40 -3.38 -17.05
CA LEU A 26 6.38 -3.27 -15.98
C LEU A 26 7.00 -4.64 -15.63
N LYS A 27 6.22 -5.72 -15.64
CA LYS A 27 6.72 -7.09 -15.42
C LYS A 27 7.68 -7.55 -16.52
N GLN A 28 7.50 -7.08 -17.75
CA GLN A 28 8.37 -7.42 -18.89
C GLN A 28 9.62 -6.53 -18.97
N ARG A 29 9.63 -5.36 -18.31
CA ARG A 29 10.71 -4.39 -18.43
C ARG A 29 11.76 -4.61 -17.34
N PRO A 30 13.05 -4.78 -17.68
CA PRO A 30 14.09 -4.91 -16.67
C PRO A 30 14.30 -3.60 -15.90
N SER A 31 14.53 -3.70 -14.60
CA SER A 31 14.93 -2.57 -13.74
C SER A 31 16.42 -2.21 -13.89
N GLY A 32 17.20 -3.08 -14.53
CA GLY A 32 18.66 -3.01 -14.56
C GLY A 32 19.32 -3.53 -13.27
N ARG A 33 18.53 -4.14 -12.37
CA ARG A 33 19.00 -4.76 -11.13
C ARG A 33 18.86 -6.27 -11.15
N TYR A 34 19.66 -6.93 -10.34
CA TYR A 34 19.68 -8.39 -10.18
C TYR A 34 19.47 -8.81 -8.73
N THR A 35 18.95 -10.02 -8.53
CA THR A 35 18.66 -10.59 -7.20
C THR A 35 19.88 -10.65 -6.28
N SER A 36 21.07 -10.85 -6.85
CA SER A 36 22.35 -10.87 -6.11
C SER A 36 22.72 -9.53 -5.47
N GLU A 37 22.29 -8.39 -6.01
CA GLU A 37 22.53 -7.06 -5.43
C GLU A 37 21.80 -6.86 -4.10
N PHE A 38 20.79 -7.69 -3.82
CA PHE A 38 19.93 -7.60 -2.65
C PHE A 38 20.07 -8.82 -1.72
N ASN A 39 21.13 -9.61 -1.92
CA ASN A 39 21.40 -10.84 -1.15
C ASN A 39 20.27 -11.87 -1.19
N ILE A 40 19.47 -11.87 -2.26
CA ILE A 40 18.39 -12.83 -2.43
C ILE A 40 19.00 -14.18 -2.82
N PRO A 41 18.77 -15.27 -2.06
CA PRO A 41 19.36 -16.57 -2.36
C PRO A 41 18.90 -17.13 -3.71
N GLY A 42 19.71 -18.04 -4.27
CA GLY A 42 19.41 -18.75 -5.52
C GLY A 42 20.20 -18.21 -6.73
N PRO A 43 19.78 -18.57 -7.96
CA PRO A 43 20.43 -18.06 -9.17
C PRO A 43 20.28 -16.54 -9.28
N MET A 44 21.26 -15.93 -9.94
CA MET A 44 21.22 -14.51 -10.27
C MET A 44 20.20 -14.29 -11.39
N GLU A 45 19.10 -13.63 -11.07
CA GLU A 45 18.00 -13.34 -12.00
C GLU A 45 17.79 -11.83 -12.13
N PRO A 46 17.38 -11.34 -13.30
CA PRO A 46 17.04 -9.93 -13.49
C PRO A 46 15.72 -9.58 -12.78
N ILE A 47 15.69 -8.43 -12.11
CA ILE A 47 14.49 -7.91 -11.44
C ILE A 47 13.73 -7.00 -12.42
N SER A 48 12.43 -7.24 -12.60
CA SER A 48 11.59 -6.36 -13.43
C SER A 48 11.32 -5.01 -12.74
N LEU A 49 10.86 -4.01 -13.49
CA LEU A 49 10.43 -2.72 -12.92
C LEU A 49 9.20 -2.85 -12.02
N TYR A 50 8.41 -3.91 -12.14
CA TYR A 50 7.34 -4.18 -11.16
C TYR A 50 7.93 -4.79 -9.89
N ASP A 51 8.79 -5.80 -10.03
CA ASP A 51 9.33 -6.58 -8.91
C ASP A 51 10.26 -5.73 -8.01
N ILE A 52 10.86 -4.66 -8.52
CA ILE A 52 11.62 -3.73 -7.69
C ILE A 52 10.75 -3.01 -6.64
N PHE A 53 9.46 -2.77 -6.93
CA PHE A 53 8.53 -2.18 -5.95
C PHE A 53 8.17 -3.17 -4.85
N VAL A 54 8.02 -4.46 -5.19
CA VAL A 54 7.85 -5.54 -4.21
C VAL A 54 9.06 -5.54 -3.27
N LEU A 55 10.26 -5.50 -3.84
CA LEU A 55 11.49 -5.52 -3.07
C LEU A 55 11.68 -4.29 -2.17
N TRP A 56 11.39 -3.10 -2.68
CA TRP A 56 11.44 -1.88 -1.85
C TRP A 56 10.47 -1.93 -0.67
N HIS A 57 9.28 -2.50 -0.87
CA HIS A 57 8.32 -2.69 0.21
C HIS A 57 8.82 -3.69 1.27
N ILE A 58 9.39 -4.82 0.86
CA ILE A 58 10.00 -5.79 1.78
C ILE A 58 11.11 -5.13 2.60
N LEU A 59 12.11 -4.56 1.93
CA LEU A 59 13.30 -4.01 2.59
C LEU A 59 12.96 -2.85 3.54
N THR A 60 11.99 -2.02 3.18
CA THR A 60 11.61 -0.87 4.00
C THR A 60 10.68 -1.27 5.15
N GLY A 61 9.82 -2.26 4.94
CA GLY A 61 8.99 -2.88 5.97
C GLY A 61 9.82 -3.64 7.03
N ASP A 62 11.01 -4.11 6.67
CA ASP A 62 11.94 -4.78 7.59
C ASP A 62 12.95 -3.81 8.26
N SER A 63 13.04 -2.57 7.79
CA SER A 63 13.97 -1.58 8.32
C SER A 63 13.42 -0.88 9.57
N ALA A 64 13.79 -1.39 10.76
CA ALA A 64 13.35 -0.86 12.05
C ALA A 64 13.75 0.61 12.30
N ILE A 65 12.90 1.33 13.04
CA ILE A 65 13.24 2.66 13.60
C ILE A 65 13.10 2.63 15.13
N PRO A 66 14.14 2.99 15.91
CA PRO A 66 15.48 3.33 15.46
C PRO A 66 16.22 2.10 14.89
N PRO A 67 17.34 2.30 14.17
CA PRO A 67 18.18 1.19 13.73
C PRO A 67 18.57 0.27 14.88
N GLY A 68 18.44 -1.05 14.70
CA GLY A 68 18.65 -2.06 15.74
C GLY A 68 17.45 -2.28 16.69
N GLY A 69 16.35 -1.55 16.49
CA GLY A 69 15.07 -1.81 17.14
C GLY A 69 14.30 -2.99 16.52
N ASP A 70 13.04 -3.13 16.93
CA ASP A 70 12.14 -4.17 16.43
C ASP A 70 11.26 -3.65 15.27
N PRO A 71 11.42 -4.16 14.04
CA PRO A 71 10.60 -3.73 12.90
C PRO A 71 9.12 -4.11 13.04
N MET A 72 8.79 -5.06 13.94
CA MET A 72 7.41 -5.42 14.30
C MET A 72 6.77 -4.42 15.26
N ARG A 73 7.55 -3.54 15.87
CA ARG A 73 7.03 -2.38 16.62
C ARG A 73 6.97 -1.13 15.77
N ARG A 74 8.03 -0.83 15.01
CA ARG A 74 8.11 0.34 14.13
C ARG A 74 9.14 0.16 13.04
N ASN A 75 8.77 0.42 11.79
CA ASN A 75 9.69 0.39 10.65
C ASN A 75 9.49 1.61 9.75
N GLN A 76 10.27 1.69 8.67
CA GLN A 76 10.29 2.84 7.79
C GLN A 76 9.03 2.99 6.92
N ALA A 77 8.25 1.93 6.71
CA ALA A 77 7.07 1.93 5.83
C ALA A 77 5.72 1.73 6.56
N HIS A 78 5.73 1.16 7.76
CA HIS A 78 4.55 0.76 8.52
C HIS A 78 4.75 0.98 10.02
N ARG A 79 3.67 0.78 10.77
CA ARG A 79 3.62 0.75 12.23
C ARG A 79 4.07 2.05 12.84
N GLY A 80 3.96 3.15 12.10
CA GLY A 80 4.48 4.43 12.53
C GLY A 80 4.05 5.55 11.61
N PRO A 81 4.41 6.79 11.97
CA PRO A 81 4.05 8.01 11.27
C PRO A 81 4.34 8.02 9.78
N THR A 82 5.33 7.28 9.31
CA THR A 82 5.72 7.28 7.89
C THR A 82 4.79 6.45 7.01
N PHE A 83 3.86 5.67 7.58
CA PHE A 83 2.93 4.80 6.83
C PHE A 83 2.28 5.51 5.64
N LEU A 84 1.55 6.60 5.91
CA LEU A 84 0.83 7.34 4.88
C LEU A 84 1.77 8.04 3.86
N PRO A 85 2.79 8.84 4.27
CA PRO A 85 3.66 9.50 3.30
C PRO A 85 4.53 8.54 2.50
N TRP A 86 5.00 7.44 3.08
CA TRP A 86 5.83 6.46 2.36
C TRP A 86 5.01 5.75 1.27
N HIS A 87 3.81 5.28 1.59
CA HIS A 87 2.93 4.66 0.60
C HIS A 87 2.50 5.65 -0.49
N ARG A 88 2.20 6.91 -0.15
CA ARG A 88 1.96 7.97 -1.14
C ARG A 88 3.14 8.12 -2.10
N ARG A 89 4.38 8.12 -1.59
CA ARG A 89 5.57 8.21 -2.44
C ARG A 89 5.69 7.01 -3.36
N MET A 90 5.47 5.81 -2.84
CA MET A 90 5.48 4.57 -3.62
C MET A 90 4.44 4.63 -4.75
N LEU A 91 3.20 5.05 -4.46
CA LEU A 91 2.14 5.23 -5.47
C LEU A 91 2.53 6.25 -6.54
N ASN A 92 3.13 7.38 -6.17
CA ASN A 92 3.56 8.41 -7.12
C ASN A 92 4.64 7.89 -8.08
N LEU A 93 5.60 7.11 -7.57
CA LEU A 93 6.63 6.49 -8.39
C LEU A 93 6.05 5.41 -9.29
N PHE A 94 5.12 4.61 -8.79
CA PHE A 94 4.46 3.57 -9.56
C PHE A 94 3.62 4.17 -10.70
N GLU A 95 2.82 5.21 -10.41
CA GLU A 95 2.06 5.96 -11.42
C GLU A 95 2.97 6.57 -12.49
N ALA A 96 4.10 7.16 -12.11
CA ALA A 96 5.07 7.71 -13.06
C ALA A 96 5.68 6.63 -13.98
N ASN A 97 5.97 5.45 -13.44
CA ASN A 97 6.48 4.32 -14.22
C ASN A 97 5.41 3.75 -15.16
N LEU A 98 4.16 3.67 -14.71
CA LEU A 98 3.03 3.30 -15.57
C LEU A 98 2.84 4.29 -16.71
N ARG A 99 2.82 5.61 -16.43
CA ARG A 99 2.76 6.66 -17.48
C ARG A 99 3.86 6.48 -18.51
N PHE A 100 5.08 6.18 -18.05
CA PHE A 100 6.24 5.98 -18.92
C PHE A 100 6.07 4.75 -19.82
N VAL A 101 5.73 3.58 -19.28
CA VAL A 101 5.59 2.37 -20.11
C VAL A 101 4.34 2.38 -20.98
N LEU A 102 3.28 3.09 -20.56
CA LEU A 102 2.06 3.27 -21.34
C LEU A 102 2.22 4.33 -22.43
N ASN A 103 3.26 5.18 -22.33
CA ASN A 103 3.40 6.43 -23.08
C ASN A 103 2.13 7.31 -22.98
N ASP A 104 1.57 7.41 -21.76
CA ASP A 104 0.37 8.18 -21.46
C ASP A 104 0.64 9.05 -20.22
N SER A 105 0.96 10.33 -20.43
CA SER A 105 1.21 11.27 -19.33
C SER A 105 -0.06 11.64 -18.55
N ALA A 106 -1.25 11.33 -19.07
CA ALA A 106 -2.54 11.58 -18.45
C ALA A 106 -3.05 10.38 -17.63
N PHE A 107 -2.36 9.23 -17.67
CA PHE A 107 -2.73 8.08 -16.86
C PHE A 107 -2.75 8.43 -15.35
N ALA A 108 -3.75 7.90 -14.65
CA ALA A 108 -3.91 8.02 -13.22
C ALA A 108 -4.20 6.65 -12.63
N LEU A 109 -3.63 6.35 -11.46
CA LEU A 109 -3.95 5.11 -10.75
C LEU A 109 -5.44 5.07 -10.36
N PRO A 110 -6.15 3.96 -10.62
CA PRO A 110 -7.48 3.77 -10.07
C PRO A 110 -7.41 3.37 -8.58
N TYR A 111 -8.49 3.58 -7.84
CA TYR A 111 -8.63 3.10 -6.46
C TYR A 111 -9.76 2.07 -6.32
N TRP A 112 -9.63 1.16 -5.35
CA TRP A 112 -10.67 0.22 -4.98
C TRP A 112 -11.38 0.68 -3.71
N ASP A 113 -12.66 1.04 -3.82
CA ASP A 113 -13.48 1.42 -2.67
C ASP A 113 -14.02 0.19 -1.92
N TRP A 114 -13.14 -0.46 -1.16
CA TRP A 114 -13.47 -1.64 -0.37
C TRP A 114 -14.58 -1.40 0.67
N THR A 115 -14.88 -0.15 1.04
CA THR A 115 -15.98 0.14 1.99
C THR A 115 -17.35 -0.17 1.40
N ALA A 116 -17.53 0.03 0.09
CA ALA A 116 -18.77 -0.30 -0.60
C ALA A 116 -19.02 -1.81 -0.63
N ASP A 117 -17.95 -2.59 -0.79
CA ASP A 117 -18.02 -4.06 -0.77
C ASP A 117 -18.22 -4.58 0.65
N GLY A 118 -17.63 -3.94 1.67
CA GLY A 118 -17.89 -4.21 3.08
C GLY A 118 -19.35 -3.95 3.48
N ASP A 119 -19.90 -2.81 3.06
CA ASP A 119 -21.31 -2.43 3.33
C ASP A 119 -22.31 -3.39 2.66
N SER A 120 -21.94 -3.99 1.53
CA SER A 120 -22.79 -4.96 0.82
C SER A 120 -23.01 -6.26 1.62
N GLY A 121 -22.10 -6.58 2.55
CA GLY A 121 -22.09 -7.86 3.28
C GLY A 121 -21.67 -9.08 2.46
N SER A 122 -21.34 -8.92 1.16
CA SER A 122 -20.93 -10.00 0.26
C SER A 122 -19.65 -9.67 -0.50
N PRO A 123 -18.52 -9.43 0.20
CA PRO A 123 -17.27 -8.99 -0.44
C PRO A 123 -16.65 -10.03 -1.40
N PHE A 124 -17.05 -11.30 -1.29
CA PHE A 124 -16.65 -12.37 -2.21
C PHE A 124 -17.14 -12.15 -3.65
N ASP A 125 -18.32 -11.54 -3.81
CA ASP A 125 -18.95 -11.26 -5.11
C ASP A 125 -18.65 -9.85 -5.63
N ALA A 126 -17.75 -9.12 -4.95
CA ALA A 126 -17.42 -7.75 -5.28
C ALA A 126 -16.98 -7.62 -6.75
N PRO A 127 -17.50 -6.63 -7.51
CA PRO A 127 -17.21 -6.51 -8.94
C PRO A 127 -15.72 -6.41 -9.28
N VAL A 128 -14.87 -5.96 -8.34
CA VAL A 128 -13.41 -5.88 -8.51
C VAL A 128 -12.78 -7.25 -8.78
N TRP A 129 -13.40 -8.35 -8.29
CA TRP A 129 -12.91 -9.72 -8.44
C TRP A 129 -13.38 -10.42 -9.72
N ARG A 130 -14.22 -9.76 -10.52
CA ARG A 130 -14.68 -10.34 -11.79
C ARG A 130 -13.49 -10.58 -12.74
N PRO A 131 -13.57 -11.58 -13.63
CA PRO A 131 -12.52 -11.82 -14.62
C PRO A 131 -12.22 -10.60 -15.52
N GLY A 132 -13.19 -9.70 -15.73
CA GLY A 132 -12.97 -8.45 -16.47
C GLY A 132 -12.29 -7.32 -15.68
N CYS A 133 -11.93 -7.56 -14.42
CA CYS A 133 -11.30 -6.59 -13.52
C CYS A 133 -9.99 -7.16 -12.95
N MET A 134 -9.92 -7.45 -11.64
CA MET A 134 -8.68 -7.92 -11.00
C MET A 134 -8.52 -9.44 -10.96
N GLY A 135 -9.58 -10.21 -11.29
CA GLY A 135 -9.61 -11.66 -11.10
C GLY A 135 -9.92 -12.06 -9.65
N GLY A 136 -10.41 -13.28 -9.44
CA GLY A 136 -10.92 -13.73 -8.13
C GLY A 136 -9.91 -14.47 -7.26
N GLN A 137 -10.45 -15.23 -6.29
CA GLN A 137 -9.73 -16.13 -5.40
C GLN A 137 -8.97 -17.22 -6.18
N GLY A 138 -7.87 -17.72 -5.63
CA GLY A 138 -7.20 -18.92 -6.12
C GLY A 138 -5.78 -19.09 -5.61
N ASP A 139 -5.33 -20.36 -5.59
CA ASP A 139 -3.94 -20.77 -5.37
C ASP A 139 -3.55 -21.77 -6.48
N PRO A 140 -3.04 -21.28 -7.63
CA PRO A 140 -2.92 -19.88 -8.00
C PRO A 140 -4.25 -19.28 -8.50
N VAL A 141 -4.32 -17.95 -8.56
CA VAL A 141 -5.40 -17.22 -9.24
C VAL A 141 -5.50 -17.70 -10.70
N SER A 142 -6.70 -18.07 -11.12
CA SER A 142 -6.97 -18.68 -12.44
C SER A 142 -7.91 -17.85 -13.33
N SER A 143 -8.28 -16.65 -12.89
CA SER A 143 -9.20 -15.77 -13.61
C SER A 143 -8.67 -14.34 -13.69
N GLY A 144 -9.11 -13.63 -14.72
CA GLY A 144 -8.73 -12.24 -14.97
C GLY A 144 -7.30 -12.06 -15.47
N PRO A 145 -6.85 -10.80 -15.57
CA PRO A 145 -5.62 -10.46 -16.28
C PRO A 145 -4.33 -10.87 -15.55
N PHE A 146 -4.45 -11.28 -14.28
CA PHE A 146 -3.33 -11.72 -13.45
C PHE A 146 -3.38 -13.23 -13.14
N ALA A 147 -4.15 -13.99 -13.94
CA ALA A 147 -4.21 -15.43 -13.84
C ALA A 147 -2.85 -16.08 -14.16
N PHE A 148 -2.59 -17.22 -13.51
CA PHE A 148 -1.44 -18.06 -13.79
C PHE A 148 -1.78 -19.26 -14.67
N HIS A 149 -1.00 -19.44 -15.74
CA HIS A 149 -1.08 -20.54 -16.67
C HIS A 149 0.31 -21.15 -16.85
N ALA A 150 0.54 -22.31 -16.23
CA ALA A 150 1.88 -22.94 -16.15
C ALA A 150 2.59 -23.16 -17.50
N ASN A 151 1.83 -23.27 -18.60
CA ASN A 151 2.36 -23.48 -19.95
C ASN A 151 2.41 -22.20 -20.80
N ASP A 152 2.05 -21.04 -20.25
CA ASP A 152 2.15 -19.75 -20.94
C ASP A 152 3.36 -18.98 -20.41
N PRO A 153 4.41 -18.77 -21.22
CA PRO A 153 5.59 -18.01 -20.81
C PRO A 153 5.29 -16.53 -20.52
N ASN A 154 4.13 -16.01 -20.93
CA ASN A 154 3.72 -14.63 -20.67
C ASN A 154 2.78 -14.51 -19.47
N THR A 155 2.55 -15.61 -18.74
CA THR A 155 1.65 -15.61 -17.60
C THR A 155 2.14 -14.68 -16.48
N PHE A 156 1.20 -14.07 -15.75
CA PHE A 156 1.56 -13.30 -14.57
C PHE A 156 2.16 -14.23 -13.51
N SER A 157 3.41 -13.96 -13.11
CA SER A 157 4.18 -14.82 -12.20
C SER A 157 4.80 -14.00 -11.08
N VAL A 158 4.85 -14.59 -9.89
CA VAL A 158 5.56 -14.02 -8.73
C VAL A 158 7.02 -14.46 -8.79
N HIS A 159 7.94 -13.49 -8.67
CA HIS A 159 9.39 -13.72 -8.78
C HIS A 159 10.15 -13.40 -7.49
N ILE A 160 9.61 -12.50 -6.67
CA ILE A 160 10.21 -12.07 -5.40
C ILE A 160 9.17 -12.33 -4.33
N GLU A 161 9.55 -13.02 -3.26
CA GLU A 161 8.69 -13.27 -2.11
C GLU A 161 9.49 -13.08 -0.81
N THR A 162 8.92 -13.51 0.31
CA THR A 162 9.62 -13.54 1.60
C THR A 162 9.73 -14.97 2.10
N ASP A 163 10.87 -15.34 2.66
CA ASP A 163 11.03 -16.60 3.37
C ASP A 163 10.29 -16.59 4.73
N ALA A 164 10.36 -17.71 5.46
CA ALA A 164 9.71 -17.84 6.76
C ALA A 164 10.27 -16.88 7.85
N ALA A 165 11.46 -16.30 7.62
CA ALA A 165 12.06 -15.30 8.48
C ALA A 165 11.77 -13.86 8.02
N GLY A 166 11.03 -13.68 6.92
CA GLY A 166 10.68 -12.38 6.35
C GLY A 166 11.72 -11.81 5.39
N ASN A 167 12.81 -12.53 5.10
CA ASN A 167 13.84 -12.04 4.18
C ASN A 167 13.38 -12.17 2.73
N PRO A 168 13.79 -11.25 1.84
CA PRO A 168 13.61 -11.41 0.40
C PRO A 168 14.10 -12.78 -0.11
N SER A 169 13.26 -13.47 -0.86
CA SER A 169 13.54 -14.77 -1.48
C SER A 169 12.99 -14.84 -2.91
N GLN A 170 13.29 -15.93 -3.60
CA GLN A 170 12.71 -16.29 -4.90
C GLN A 170 11.99 -17.63 -4.75
N PRO A 171 10.88 -17.86 -5.46
CA PRO A 171 10.24 -19.16 -5.45
C PRO A 171 11.09 -20.19 -6.19
N ASP A 172 11.13 -21.43 -5.69
CA ASP A 172 11.90 -22.54 -6.29
C ASP A 172 11.42 -22.93 -7.71
N ARG A 173 10.20 -22.52 -8.06
CA ARG A 173 9.57 -22.75 -9.37
C ARG A 173 8.63 -21.60 -9.70
N PRO A 174 8.34 -21.35 -11.00
CA PRO A 174 7.32 -20.37 -11.38
C PRO A 174 5.99 -20.66 -10.68
N ARG A 175 5.43 -19.64 -10.03
CA ARG A 175 4.11 -19.69 -9.39
C ARG A 175 3.28 -18.46 -9.73
N GLY A 176 1.97 -18.61 -9.62
CA GLY A 176 1.02 -17.52 -9.72
C GLY A 176 0.82 -16.77 -8.41
N LEU A 177 -0.03 -15.75 -8.48
CA LEU A 177 -0.58 -15.09 -7.30
C LEU A 177 -1.44 -16.05 -6.49
N VAL A 178 -1.38 -15.91 -5.17
CA VAL A 178 -2.31 -16.56 -4.24
C VAL A 178 -3.26 -15.51 -3.67
N ARG A 179 -4.56 -15.78 -3.75
CA ARG A 179 -5.63 -15.05 -3.05
C ARG A 179 -6.50 -16.04 -2.32
N ASP A 180 -6.78 -15.77 -1.05
CA ASP A 180 -7.45 -16.70 -0.15
C ASP A 180 -8.45 -15.93 0.73
N PHE A 181 -9.60 -15.60 0.12
CA PHE A 181 -10.48 -14.58 0.65
C PHE A 181 -11.15 -15.01 1.95
N GLY A 182 -11.26 -14.06 2.88
CA GLY A 182 -12.16 -14.15 4.02
C GLY A 182 -11.84 -15.28 5.01
N ARG A 183 -10.56 -15.66 5.14
CA ARG A 183 -10.12 -16.61 6.16
C ARG A 183 -10.41 -16.10 7.57
N SER A 184 -10.48 -17.02 8.52
CA SER A 184 -10.55 -16.69 9.94
C SER A 184 -9.16 -16.46 10.52
N GLU A 185 -9.13 -15.77 11.66
CA GLU A 185 -7.92 -15.63 12.49
C GLU A 185 -7.36 -17.03 12.86
N PRO A 186 -6.02 -17.24 12.87
CA PRO A 186 -4.95 -16.23 12.68
C PRO A 186 -4.56 -15.95 11.22
N ASP A 187 -5.07 -16.73 10.26
CA ASP A 187 -4.57 -16.71 8.88
C ASP A 187 -5.23 -15.67 7.97
N GLY A 188 -6.27 -14.97 8.44
CA GLY A 188 -6.94 -13.90 7.69
C GLY A 188 -8.07 -13.25 8.49
N TRP A 189 -8.91 -12.48 7.80
CA TRP A 189 -10.11 -11.87 8.39
C TRP A 189 -11.35 -12.01 7.50
N PRO A 190 -12.54 -12.37 8.03
CA PRO A 190 -13.68 -12.80 7.21
C PRO A 190 -14.43 -11.67 6.50
N THR A 191 -14.24 -10.42 6.89
CA THR A 191 -14.98 -9.27 6.35
C THR A 191 -14.07 -8.15 5.84
N LEU A 192 -14.57 -7.32 4.93
CA LEU A 192 -13.96 -6.04 4.60
C LEU A 192 -14.42 -4.94 5.57
N PRO A 193 -13.67 -3.83 5.71
CA PRO A 193 -14.14 -2.69 6.50
C PRO A 193 -15.31 -1.99 5.80
N THR A 194 -16.17 -1.37 6.61
CA THR A 194 -17.41 -0.70 6.18
C THR A 194 -17.23 0.80 6.01
N SER A 195 -18.21 1.50 5.43
CA SER A 195 -18.22 2.96 5.43
C SER A 195 -18.36 3.54 6.84
N GLY A 196 -19.00 2.81 7.75
CA GLY A 196 -19.06 3.14 9.17
C GLY A 196 -17.69 3.12 9.84
N ASP A 197 -16.89 2.09 9.56
CA ASP A 197 -15.50 1.98 10.03
C ASP A 197 -14.64 3.16 9.53
N MET A 198 -14.75 3.44 8.24
CA MET A 198 -14.02 4.54 7.60
C MET A 198 -14.43 5.90 8.14
N LYS A 199 -15.73 6.15 8.34
CA LYS A 199 -16.23 7.37 8.98
C LYS A 199 -15.67 7.52 10.39
N ALA A 200 -15.67 6.44 11.19
CA ALA A 200 -15.14 6.46 12.54
C ALA A 200 -13.65 6.82 12.58
N ALA A 201 -12.84 6.28 11.66
CA ALA A 201 -11.43 6.65 11.52
C ALA A 201 -11.26 8.13 11.12
N LEU A 202 -11.99 8.58 10.08
CA LEU A 202 -11.92 9.96 9.58
C LEU A 202 -12.31 11.01 10.62
N THR A 203 -13.37 10.74 11.39
CA THR A 203 -13.90 11.69 12.38
C THR A 203 -13.21 11.59 13.73
N TYR A 204 -12.26 10.67 13.90
CA TYR A 204 -11.55 10.54 15.17
C TYR A 204 -10.91 11.86 15.58
N ARG A 205 -11.02 12.16 16.86
CA ARG A 205 -10.36 13.27 17.52
C ARG A 205 -9.66 12.75 18.78
N PRO A 206 -8.43 13.21 19.06
CA PRO A 206 -7.70 12.79 20.24
C PRO A 206 -8.48 13.08 21.52
N SER A 207 -8.62 12.08 22.37
CA SER A 207 -9.22 12.24 23.70
C SER A 207 -8.14 12.57 24.72
N GLY A 208 -8.24 13.72 25.40
CA GLY A 208 -7.31 14.12 26.46
C GLY A 208 -7.62 15.51 27.01
N PRO A 209 -7.03 15.91 28.15
CA PRO A 209 -7.28 17.22 28.76
C PRO A 209 -6.75 18.38 27.89
N HIS A 210 -5.74 18.13 27.04
CA HIS A 210 -5.13 19.13 26.14
C HIS A 210 -4.63 18.49 24.83
N PRO A 211 -5.52 18.05 23.92
CA PRO A 211 -5.11 17.47 22.66
C PRO A 211 -4.48 18.56 21.78
N LYS A 212 -3.32 18.27 21.20
CA LYS A 212 -2.69 19.13 20.19
C LYS A 212 -3.22 18.78 18.80
N PRO A 213 -3.21 19.72 17.83
CA PRO A 213 -3.64 19.41 16.46
C PRO A 213 -2.92 18.19 15.86
N GLU A 214 -1.61 18.06 16.11
CA GLU A 214 -0.77 16.96 15.64
C GLU A 214 -1.15 15.59 16.20
N ASP A 215 -1.78 15.55 17.39
CA ASP A 215 -2.28 14.31 17.97
C ASP A 215 -3.40 13.70 17.10
N GLY A 216 -4.05 14.51 16.26
CA GLY A 216 -5.00 14.00 15.28
C GLY A 216 -4.35 13.03 14.31
N TYR A 217 -3.12 13.29 13.87
CA TYR A 217 -2.40 12.43 12.95
C TYR A 217 -1.94 11.13 13.63
N ASP A 218 -1.10 11.26 14.67
CA ASP A 218 -0.46 10.15 15.39
C ASP A 218 0.02 10.64 16.77
N THR A 219 0.18 9.75 17.75
CA THR A 219 0.48 10.16 19.14
C THR A 219 1.49 9.30 19.90
N LEU A 220 2.16 9.95 20.87
CA LEU A 220 2.90 9.43 22.04
C LEU A 220 4.03 8.41 21.82
N THR A 221 3.81 7.32 21.11
CA THR A 221 4.81 6.24 20.93
C THR A 221 5.34 6.16 19.50
N TYR A 222 4.55 6.66 18.54
CA TYR A 222 4.80 6.60 17.10
C TYR A 222 5.11 5.19 16.58
N ASP A 223 4.53 4.16 17.22
CA ASP A 223 4.68 2.74 16.94
C ASP A 223 3.30 2.04 16.80
N VAL A 224 3.24 0.72 16.91
CA VAL A 224 1.97 -0.05 16.91
C VAL A 224 1.00 0.31 18.05
N ASP A 225 1.49 0.86 19.17
CA ASP A 225 0.66 1.22 20.32
C ASP A 225 0.13 2.66 20.24
N SER A 226 0.44 3.38 19.15
CA SER A 226 0.02 4.76 18.99
C SER A 226 -1.47 4.91 18.77
N ASP A 227 -2.02 6.00 19.30
CA ASP A 227 -3.35 6.49 18.96
C ASP A 227 -3.29 7.50 17.80
N GLY A 228 -4.43 7.94 17.28
CA GLY A 228 -4.53 8.88 16.15
C GLY A 228 -5.19 8.29 14.90
N PHE A 229 -5.33 9.14 13.88
CA PHE A 229 -5.87 8.73 12.58
C PHE A 229 -4.97 7.74 11.86
N ARG A 230 -3.64 7.95 11.86
CA ARG A 230 -2.68 7.07 11.20
C ARG A 230 -2.85 5.63 11.67
N SER A 231 -2.83 5.42 12.99
CA SER A 231 -2.98 4.09 13.60
C SER A 231 -4.32 3.41 13.25
N ARG A 232 -5.42 4.18 13.20
CA ARG A 232 -6.74 3.69 12.79
C ARG A 232 -6.83 3.33 11.31
N VAL A 233 -6.34 4.20 10.43
CA VAL A 233 -6.41 3.95 8.98
C VAL A 233 -5.46 2.85 8.56
N GLU A 234 -4.30 2.75 9.20
CA GLU A 234 -3.37 1.62 9.05
C GLU A 234 -4.00 0.31 9.56
N GLY A 235 -4.73 0.38 10.68
CA GLY A 235 -5.55 -0.73 11.16
C GLY A 235 -5.09 -1.41 12.45
N TRP A 236 -4.32 -0.70 13.29
CA TRP A 236 -3.90 -1.18 14.61
C TRP A 236 -4.94 -0.91 15.70
N LEU A 237 -5.81 0.08 15.47
CA LEU A 237 -6.93 0.39 16.35
C LEU A 237 -8.26 0.25 15.60
N PRO A 238 -9.32 -0.29 16.25
CA PRO A 238 -9.31 -0.83 17.61
C PRO A 238 -8.51 -2.15 17.70
N ALA A 239 -7.77 -2.34 18.80
CA ALA A 239 -6.86 -3.48 18.97
C ALA A 239 -7.54 -4.87 19.01
N SER A 240 -8.88 -4.91 19.05
CA SER A 240 -9.66 -6.16 19.09
C SER A 240 -9.73 -6.90 17.75
N ARG A 241 -9.29 -6.27 16.65
CA ARG A 241 -9.28 -6.88 15.31
C ARG A 241 -8.36 -6.10 14.36
N PRO A 242 -7.85 -6.71 13.28
CA PRO A 242 -7.36 -5.92 12.16
C PRO A 242 -8.48 -5.00 11.65
N TRP A 243 -8.12 -3.76 11.35
CA TRP A 243 -9.06 -2.75 10.86
C TRP A 243 -8.58 -2.11 9.57
N MET A 244 -9.49 -1.46 8.84
CA MET A 244 -9.14 -0.59 7.71
C MET A 244 -8.11 -1.23 6.75
N HIS A 245 -6.91 -0.66 6.61
CA HIS A 245 -5.85 -1.20 5.75
C HIS A 245 -5.46 -2.64 6.10
N ASN A 246 -5.08 -2.92 7.35
CA ASN A 246 -4.68 -4.27 7.78
C ASN A 246 -5.78 -5.31 7.55
N GLN A 247 -7.04 -4.91 7.77
CA GLN A 247 -8.18 -5.80 7.53
C GLN A 247 -8.34 -6.17 6.05
N VAL A 248 -8.10 -5.24 5.12
CA VAL A 248 -8.17 -5.55 3.69
C VAL A 248 -7.06 -6.50 3.27
N HIS A 249 -5.83 -6.27 3.73
CA HIS A 249 -4.71 -7.20 3.51
C HIS A 249 -5.04 -8.62 4.02
N MET A 250 -5.57 -8.72 5.24
CA MET A 250 -5.97 -10.01 5.83
C MET A 250 -7.23 -10.63 5.21
N TRP A 251 -8.13 -9.81 4.65
CA TRP A 251 -9.31 -10.33 3.95
C TRP A 251 -8.95 -10.90 2.59
N VAL A 252 -8.06 -10.25 1.82
CA VAL A 252 -7.63 -10.78 0.52
C VAL A 252 -6.80 -12.06 0.70
N GLY A 253 -6.00 -12.13 1.76
CA GLY A 253 -5.19 -13.31 2.08
C GLY A 253 -4.08 -13.56 1.06
N GLY A 254 -3.43 -14.72 1.16
CA GLY A 254 -2.40 -15.15 0.22
C GLY A 254 -1.25 -14.14 0.10
N ASP A 255 -0.90 -13.76 -1.13
CA ASP A 255 0.19 -12.83 -1.40
C ASP A 255 -0.08 -11.43 -0.84
N MET A 256 -1.33 -11.04 -0.52
CA MET A 256 -1.62 -9.74 0.11
C MET A 256 -1.26 -9.67 1.62
N VAL A 257 -0.88 -10.76 2.27
CA VAL A 257 -0.52 -10.75 3.71
C VAL A 257 0.96 -10.42 3.99
N PRO A 258 1.96 -11.06 3.34
CA PRO A 258 3.37 -10.82 3.64
C PRO A 258 3.84 -9.41 3.24
N MET A 259 5.07 -9.07 3.64
CA MET A 259 5.73 -7.84 3.19
C MET A 259 5.97 -7.81 1.67
N SER A 260 5.80 -8.95 0.98
CA SER A 260 5.80 -9.03 -0.48
C SER A 260 4.41 -8.73 -1.10
N SER A 261 3.46 -8.17 -0.34
CA SER A 261 2.09 -7.85 -0.81
C SER A 261 1.93 -7.02 -2.07
N PRO A 262 2.88 -6.15 -2.46
CA PRO A 262 2.81 -5.53 -3.78
C PRO A 262 2.93 -6.51 -4.95
N ASN A 263 3.22 -7.81 -4.72
CA ASN A 263 3.10 -8.84 -5.74
C ASN A 263 1.70 -8.84 -6.34
N ASP A 264 0.65 -8.74 -5.52
CA ASP A 264 -0.72 -8.64 -5.99
C ASP A 264 -1.02 -7.22 -6.49
N PRO A 265 -1.36 -7.01 -7.77
CA PRO A 265 -1.69 -5.69 -8.30
C PRO A 265 -2.83 -4.98 -7.56
N VAL A 266 -3.71 -5.71 -6.86
CA VAL A 266 -4.77 -5.07 -6.05
C VAL A 266 -4.20 -4.22 -4.90
N PHE A 267 -2.95 -4.46 -4.47
CA PHE A 267 -2.20 -3.63 -3.52
C PHE A 267 -2.28 -2.14 -3.89
N TYR A 268 -2.01 -1.79 -5.14
CA TYR A 268 -1.94 -0.39 -5.55
C TYR A 268 -3.31 0.29 -5.56
N LEU A 269 -4.38 -0.45 -5.90
CA LEU A 269 -5.76 0.05 -5.83
C LEU A 269 -6.22 0.22 -4.39
N HIS A 270 -5.85 -0.74 -3.52
CA HIS A 270 -6.08 -0.68 -2.08
C HIS A 270 -5.42 0.56 -1.46
N HIS A 271 -4.13 0.74 -1.72
CA HIS A 271 -3.34 1.86 -1.19
C HIS A 271 -3.76 3.21 -1.78
N CYS A 272 -4.26 3.26 -3.02
CA CYS A 272 -4.90 4.49 -3.52
C CYS A 272 -6.18 4.84 -2.74
N ASN A 273 -6.94 3.87 -2.23
CA ASN A 273 -8.09 4.18 -1.37
C ASN A 273 -7.65 4.61 0.04
N VAL A 274 -6.58 4.04 0.58
CA VAL A 274 -5.96 4.53 1.84
C VAL A 274 -5.50 5.98 1.69
N ASP A 275 -4.80 6.29 0.60
CA ASP A 275 -4.38 7.65 0.25
C ASP A 275 -5.56 8.60 0.08
N ARG A 276 -6.64 8.15 -0.59
CA ARG A 276 -7.90 8.90 -0.74
C ARG A 276 -8.55 9.24 0.60
N ILE A 277 -8.51 8.33 1.57
CA ILE A 277 -9.02 8.57 2.93
C ILE A 277 -8.15 9.60 3.64
N TRP A 278 -6.82 9.55 3.47
CA TRP A 278 -5.93 10.58 4.02
C TRP A 278 -6.20 11.97 3.42
N GLU A 279 -6.38 12.06 2.10
CA GLU A 279 -6.76 13.31 1.42
C GLU A 279 -8.09 13.88 1.96
N ALA A 280 -9.10 13.03 2.14
CA ALA A 280 -10.38 13.43 2.71
C ALA A 280 -10.24 14.03 4.11
N ARG A 281 -9.35 13.49 4.93
CA ARG A 281 -9.07 14.02 6.25
C ARG A 281 -8.36 15.38 6.20
N ILE A 282 -7.38 15.52 5.31
CA ILE A 282 -6.67 16.79 5.09
C ILE A 282 -7.66 17.88 4.68
N GLU A 283 -8.57 17.58 3.74
CA GLU A 283 -9.56 18.55 3.24
C GLU A 283 -10.60 18.93 4.30
N ARG A 284 -11.08 17.97 5.09
CA ARG A 284 -12.26 18.18 5.96
C ARG A 284 -11.95 18.69 7.36
N TYR A 285 -10.79 18.33 7.93
CA TYR A 285 -10.65 18.35 9.39
C TYR A 285 -9.43 19.07 9.94
N ASP A 286 -8.22 18.72 9.48
CA ASP A 286 -7.01 19.15 10.18
C ASP A 286 -6.01 19.88 9.27
N GLY A 287 -6.32 20.02 7.98
CA GLY A 287 -5.34 20.51 7.02
C GLY A 287 -4.12 19.58 6.95
N ARG A 288 -2.96 20.17 6.64
CA ARG A 288 -1.72 19.43 6.43
C ARG A 288 -0.97 19.26 7.75
N VAL A 289 -1.46 18.34 8.58
CA VAL A 289 -0.88 18.01 9.90
C VAL A 289 -0.14 16.66 9.86
N TYR A 290 0.98 16.60 10.58
CA TYR A 290 1.82 15.41 10.72
C TYR A 290 2.54 15.43 12.09
N ALA A 291 2.71 14.26 12.69
CA ALA A 291 3.44 14.05 13.93
C ALA A 291 4.32 12.81 13.79
N PRO A 292 5.57 12.80 14.30
CA PRO A 292 6.25 13.89 14.99
C PRO A 292 6.76 14.98 14.05
N ASP A 293 6.82 16.21 14.54
CA ASP A 293 7.54 17.30 13.88
C ASP A 293 9.02 17.34 14.27
N MET A 294 9.74 18.39 13.86
CA MET A 294 11.17 18.54 14.16
C MET A 294 11.48 18.96 15.60
N THR A 295 10.47 19.24 16.43
CA THR A 295 10.66 19.48 17.87
C THR A 295 10.85 18.19 18.66
N ALA A 296 10.44 17.04 18.10
CA ALA A 296 10.69 15.73 18.68
C ALA A 296 12.20 15.38 18.63
N PRO A 297 12.73 14.72 19.67
CA PRO A 297 14.15 14.34 19.72
C PRO A 297 14.51 13.39 18.58
N ALA A 298 15.76 13.45 18.12
CA ALA A 298 16.25 12.55 17.08
C ALA A 298 16.35 11.10 17.56
N ASP A 299 16.69 10.86 18.82
CA ASP A 299 16.59 9.53 19.41
C ASP A 299 15.29 9.47 20.24
N PRO A 300 14.34 8.54 19.98
CA PRO A 300 14.38 7.42 19.03
C PRO A 300 13.65 7.67 17.69
N TYR A 301 13.40 8.92 17.31
CA TYR A 301 12.49 9.27 16.21
C TYR A 301 13.16 9.71 14.89
N LEU A 302 14.48 9.58 14.76
CA LEU A 302 15.21 9.87 13.53
C LEU A 302 14.74 8.91 12.44
N GLY A 303 14.25 9.47 11.33
CA GLY A 303 13.69 8.74 10.20
C GLY A 303 12.16 8.78 10.12
N ILE A 304 11.48 9.30 11.16
CA ILE A 304 10.01 9.45 11.16
C ILE A 304 9.53 10.87 11.44
N ARG A 305 10.41 11.84 11.70
CA ARG A 305 9.98 13.23 11.88
C ARG A 305 9.65 13.85 10.53
N ILE A 306 8.86 14.91 10.58
CA ILE A 306 8.27 15.54 9.39
C ILE A 306 9.28 15.92 8.28
N ASP A 307 10.53 16.25 8.62
CA ASP A 307 11.59 16.58 7.64
C ASP A 307 12.70 15.52 7.54
N ASP A 308 12.54 14.37 8.21
CA ASP A 308 13.45 13.26 8.02
C ASP A 308 13.23 12.60 6.65
N GLN A 309 14.30 12.04 6.10
CA GLN A 309 14.28 11.33 4.82
C GLN A 309 13.47 10.04 4.95
N LEU A 310 12.50 9.85 4.04
CA LEU A 310 11.78 8.58 3.93
C LEU A 310 12.72 7.47 3.43
N GLY A 311 12.43 6.23 3.82
CA GLY A 311 13.12 5.04 3.33
C GLY A 311 12.93 4.79 1.83
N PRO A 312 13.75 3.92 1.20
CA PRO A 312 13.62 3.54 -0.21
C PRO A 312 12.17 3.19 -0.59
N PRO A 313 11.68 3.49 -1.81
CA PRO A 313 12.38 4.10 -2.93
C PRO A 313 12.53 5.62 -2.88
N ALA A 314 12.25 6.24 -1.75
CA ALA A 314 12.35 7.68 -1.61
C ALA A 314 13.78 8.16 -1.94
N ALA A 315 13.86 9.21 -2.76
CA ALA A 315 15.11 9.86 -3.12
C ALA A 315 15.44 10.98 -2.11
N ALA A 316 16.66 11.49 -2.16
CA ALA A 316 17.07 12.62 -1.32
C ALA A 316 16.06 13.79 -1.41
N GLY A 317 15.55 14.23 -0.27
CA GLY A 317 14.54 15.29 -0.16
C GLY A 317 13.09 14.82 -0.26
N ASP A 318 12.85 13.51 -0.31
CA ASP A 318 11.52 12.94 -0.11
C ASP A 318 11.27 12.75 1.39
N THR A 319 10.57 13.71 1.99
CA THR A 319 10.23 13.73 3.42
C THR A 319 8.72 13.59 3.63
N PRO A 320 8.26 13.26 4.86
CA PRO A 320 6.84 13.35 5.18
C PRO A 320 6.23 14.72 4.88
N ARG A 321 6.94 15.82 5.15
CA ARG A 321 6.51 17.19 4.80
C ARG A 321 6.22 17.31 3.32
N ARG A 322 7.11 16.78 2.48
CA ARG A 322 6.94 16.83 1.03
C ARG A 322 5.72 16.03 0.60
N MET A 323 5.47 14.85 1.16
CA MET A 323 4.33 14.00 0.81
C MET A 323 2.99 14.54 1.35
N LEU A 324 3.01 15.16 2.53
CA LEU A 324 1.90 15.95 3.07
C LEU A 324 1.66 17.22 2.22
N GLY A 325 2.74 17.77 1.64
CA GLY A 325 2.78 18.85 0.65
C GLY A 325 2.31 18.42 -0.75
N TRP A 326 2.37 17.13 -1.06
CA TRP A 326 2.15 16.55 -2.39
C TRP A 326 0.68 16.50 -2.82
N VAL A 327 -0.21 17.19 -2.09
CA VAL A 327 -1.66 17.09 -2.22
C VAL A 327 -2.21 17.92 -3.38
N SER A 328 -2.70 17.13 -4.31
CA SER A 328 -3.81 17.21 -5.27
C SER A 328 -3.97 18.28 -6.33
N SER A 329 -3.87 19.56 -6.01
CA SER A 329 -4.19 20.61 -7.00
C SER A 329 -3.14 20.74 -8.12
N GLU A 330 -1.96 20.13 -7.96
CA GLU A 330 -0.83 20.26 -8.90
C GLU A 330 -0.37 18.94 -9.53
N HIS A 331 -0.78 17.78 -8.98
CA HIS A 331 -0.28 16.47 -9.40
C HIS A 331 -1.39 15.44 -9.70
N TYR A 332 -2.31 15.17 -8.77
CA TYR A 332 -3.44 14.26 -8.98
C TYR A 332 -4.61 14.56 -8.03
N VAL A 333 -5.86 14.51 -8.48
CA VAL A 333 -7.04 14.56 -7.60
C VAL A 333 -7.75 13.21 -7.56
N TYR A 334 -8.55 12.96 -6.53
CA TYR A 334 -9.55 11.88 -6.57
C TYR A 334 -10.86 12.43 -7.12
N ASP A 335 -11.58 11.64 -7.93
CA ASP A 335 -12.91 12.02 -8.43
C ASP A 335 -13.95 12.18 -7.31
N THR A 336 -13.79 11.44 -6.21
CA THR A 336 -14.65 11.54 -5.03
C THR A 336 -13.86 11.26 -3.77
N LEU A 337 -13.91 12.17 -2.80
CA LEU A 337 -13.42 11.92 -1.45
C LEU A 337 -14.55 11.35 -0.57
N PRO A 338 -14.28 10.30 0.23
CA PRO A 338 -15.25 9.68 1.12
C PRO A 338 -15.63 10.63 2.25
#